data_AF-A0A7Y4NBL9-F1
#
_entry.id   AF-A0A7Y4NBL9-F1
#
_cell.length_a   1.000
_cell.length_b   1.000
_cell.length_c   1.000
_cell.angle_alpha   90.00
_cell.angle_beta   90.00
_cell.angle_gamma   90.00
#
_symmetry.space_group_name_H-M   'P 1'
#
loop_
_entity.id
_entity.type
_entity.pdbx_description
1 polymer ?
#
loop_
_entity_poly.entity_id
_entity_poly.type
_entity_poly.pdbx_seq_one_letter_code
_entity_poly.pdbx_strand_id
1 'polypeptide(L)'
;MSERQHESTAQRRFPSCGVHKHLKLSLVAEAFSGGRFDVDGRVAVQFLDRSVEVALKGLAVGVGWHQARYLVDPELRWRVLGGKRYATEMGGIQLFPELDGTLRTADFASVGMGGNNAR
;
A
#
# COMPACT_ATOMS: atom_id res chain seq x y z
N MET A 1 -19.34 59.54 17.35
CA MET A 1 -18.00 59.46 17.96
C MET A 1 -18.02 58.36 19.00
N SER A 2 -17.28 57.26 18.77
CA SER A 2 -16.92 56.13 19.67
C SER A 2 -18.10 55.35 20.32
N GLU A 3 -18.15 54.02 20.41
CA GLU A 3 -17.11 53.05 20.73
C GLU A 3 -17.35 51.73 19.97
N ARG A 4 -16.28 51.17 19.40
CA ARG A 4 -16.25 49.79 18.92
C ARG A 4 -16.04 48.87 20.12
N GLN A 5 -17.03 48.07 20.47
CA GLN A 5 -16.79 46.92 21.33
C GLN A 5 -16.06 45.84 20.53
N HIS A 6 -14.86 45.55 20.99
CA HIS A 6 -13.93 44.56 20.48
C HIS A 6 -14.29 43.23 21.12
N GLU A 7 -15.10 42.40 20.47
CA GLU A 7 -15.32 41.01 20.92
C GLU A 7 -14.35 40.10 20.17
N SER A 8 -13.15 39.99 20.76
CA SER A 8 -12.11 39.04 20.35
C SER A 8 -12.50 37.65 20.83
N THR A 9 -13.40 36.98 20.11
CA THR A 9 -13.73 35.58 20.40
C THR A 9 -12.63 34.70 19.83
N ALA A 10 -11.71 34.34 20.73
CA ALA A 10 -10.60 33.43 20.51
C ALA A 10 -11.05 32.21 19.69
N GLN A 11 -10.57 32.15 18.45
CA GLN A 11 -10.69 31.00 17.59
C GLN A 11 -9.86 29.87 18.20
N ARG A 12 -10.51 29.09 19.07
CA ARG A 12 -9.94 27.88 19.65
C ARG A 12 -9.70 26.92 18.49
N ARG A 13 -8.50 26.99 17.91
CA ARG A 13 -7.94 25.91 17.10
C ARG A 13 -7.87 24.70 18.01
N PHE A 14 -8.87 23.85 17.91
CA PHE A 14 -8.71 22.48 18.33
C PHE A 14 -7.59 21.88 17.47
N PRO A 15 -6.47 21.42 18.04
CA PRO A 15 -5.59 20.56 17.26
C PRO A 15 -6.44 19.35 16.90
N SER A 16 -6.73 19.15 15.62
CA SER A 16 -7.31 17.92 15.12
C SER A 16 -6.27 16.82 15.25
N CYS A 17 -6.04 16.34 16.48
CA CYS A 17 -5.35 15.08 16.71
C CYS A 17 -6.36 13.96 16.44
N GLY A 18 -6.78 13.85 15.19
CA GLY A 18 -7.49 12.70 14.68
C GLY A 18 -6.50 11.89 13.89
N VAL A 19 -6.06 10.75 14.43
CA VAL A 19 -5.34 9.75 13.64
C VAL A 19 -6.35 9.14 12.68
N HIS A 20 -6.61 9.79 11.55
CA HIS A 20 -7.45 9.24 10.49
C HIS A 20 -6.68 8.09 9.82
N LYS A 21 -7.12 6.86 10.14
CA LYS A 21 -6.61 5.65 9.51
C LYS A 21 -7.50 5.32 8.33
N HIS A 22 -6.94 5.36 7.13
CA HIS A 22 -7.65 4.95 5.92
C HIS A 22 -7.24 3.52 5.59
N LEU A 23 -8.23 2.62 5.56
CA LEU A 23 -8.07 1.25 5.07
C LEU A 23 -8.52 1.22 3.62
N LYS A 24 -7.68 0.66 2.74
CA LYS A 24 -8.02 0.35 1.36
C LYS A 24 -7.83 -1.14 1.13
N LEU A 25 -8.85 -1.78 0.59
CA LEU A 25 -8.80 -3.15 0.10
C LEU A 25 -9.02 -3.11 -1.41
N SER A 26 -8.21 -3.85 -2.15
CA SER A 26 -8.39 -4.08 -3.58
C SER A 26 -8.09 -5.53 -3.91
N LEU A 27 -8.91 -6.10 -4.79
CA LEU A 27 -8.74 -7.44 -5.32
C LEU A 27 -8.96 -7.36 -6.83
N VAL A 28 -8.09 -7.99 -7.59
CA VAL A 28 -8.16 -8.15 -9.04
C VAL A 28 -8.03 -9.62 -9.35
N ALA A 29 -8.85 -10.11 -10.27
CA ALA A 29 -8.81 -11.49 -10.73
C ALA A 29 -9.02 -11.51 -12.25
N GLU A 30 -8.16 -12.24 -12.95
CA GLU A 30 -8.18 -12.33 -14.41
C GLU A 30 -8.19 -13.80 -14.85
N ALA A 31 -9.10 -14.14 -15.75
CA ALA A 31 -9.23 -15.48 -16.32
C ALA A 31 -8.87 -15.46 -17.81
N PHE A 32 -8.05 -16.40 -18.23
CA PHE A 32 -7.60 -16.54 -19.62
C PHE A 32 -8.20 -17.79 -20.26
N SER A 33 -8.42 -17.74 -21.57
CA SER A 33 -9.10 -18.80 -22.34
C SER A 33 -8.43 -20.18 -22.31
N GLY A 34 -7.21 -20.29 -21.79
CA GLY A 34 -6.48 -21.55 -21.58
C GLY A 34 -6.63 -22.18 -20.19
N GLY A 35 -7.57 -21.69 -19.37
CA GLY A 35 -7.78 -22.18 -18.00
C GLY A 35 -6.83 -21.59 -16.95
N ARG A 36 -5.94 -20.68 -17.35
CA ARG A 36 -5.09 -19.90 -16.44
C ARG A 36 -5.92 -18.84 -15.72
N PHE A 37 -5.74 -18.76 -14.41
CA PHE A 37 -6.31 -17.74 -13.56
C PHE A 37 -5.23 -17.02 -12.76
N ASP A 38 -5.29 -15.70 -12.76
CA ASP A 38 -4.37 -14.84 -12.00
C ASP A 38 -5.17 -14.02 -10.98
N VAL A 39 -4.63 -13.84 -9.77
CA VAL A 39 -5.26 -13.10 -8.67
C VAL A 39 -4.25 -12.18 -8.02
N ASP A 40 -4.59 -10.90 -7.88
CA ASP A 40 -3.82 -9.91 -7.16
C ASP A 40 -4.68 -9.28 -6.05
N GLY A 41 -4.26 -9.46 -4.80
CA GLY A 41 -4.90 -8.88 -3.62
C GLY A 41 -3.99 -7.86 -2.95
N ARG A 42 -4.52 -6.71 -2.54
CA ARG A 42 -3.80 -5.70 -1.78
C ARG A 42 -4.63 -5.14 -0.65
N VAL A 43 -4.05 -5.08 0.53
CA VAL A 43 -4.56 -4.36 1.71
C VAL A 43 -3.60 -3.23 2.00
N ALA A 44 -4.08 -2.01 2.18
CA ALA A 44 -3.26 -0.86 2.54
C ALA A 44 -3.88 -0.06 3.70
N VAL A 45 -3.04 0.36 4.64
CA VAL A 45 -3.41 1.20 5.77
C VAL A 45 -2.55 2.45 5.78
N GLN A 46 -3.19 3.61 5.79
CA GLN A 46 -2.50 4.90 5.90
C GLN A 46 -2.56 5.42 7.34
N PHE A 47 -1.41 5.84 7.88
CA PHE A 47 -1.18 6.34 9.24
C PHE A 47 -0.66 7.78 9.21
N LEU A 48 -0.95 8.54 10.30
CA LEU A 48 -0.52 9.94 10.57
C LEU A 48 -0.64 10.91 9.38
N ASP A 49 -1.68 11.75 9.30
CA ASP A 49 -1.77 12.89 8.35
C ASP A 49 -1.25 12.60 6.91
N ARG A 50 -1.34 11.34 6.45
CA ARG A 50 -0.85 10.78 5.16
C ARG A 50 0.66 10.52 5.02
N SER A 51 1.41 10.47 6.11
CA SER A 51 2.88 10.39 6.10
C SER A 51 3.44 8.96 6.00
N VAL A 52 2.72 7.95 6.49
CA VAL A 52 3.15 6.53 6.41
C VAL A 52 2.01 5.67 5.90
N GLU A 53 2.28 4.77 4.96
CA GLU A 53 1.35 3.76 4.45
C GLU A 53 2.00 2.40 4.51
N VAL A 54 1.28 1.41 5.02
CA VAL A 54 1.70 0.01 5.01
C VAL A 54 0.75 -0.73 4.09
N ALA A 55 1.27 -1.50 3.16
CA ALA A 55 0.48 -2.38 2.32
C ALA A 55 1.01 -3.81 2.40
N LEU A 56 0.10 -4.76 2.24
CA LEU A 56 0.40 -6.15 2.01
C LEU A 56 -0.23 -6.52 0.66
N LYS A 57 0.60 -7.04 -0.24
CA LYS A 57 0.17 -7.52 -1.54
C LYS A 57 0.42 -9.03 -1.64
N GLY A 58 -0.48 -9.71 -2.32
CA GLY A 58 -0.44 -11.12 -2.59
C GLY A 58 -0.84 -11.37 -4.04
N LEU A 59 0.03 -12.02 -4.80
CA LEU A 59 -0.17 -12.33 -6.21
C LEU A 59 -0.09 -13.85 -6.41
N ALA A 60 -1.08 -14.41 -7.10
CA ALA A 60 -1.08 -15.76 -7.61
C ALA A 60 -1.19 -15.70 -9.15
N VAL A 61 -0.22 -16.26 -9.86
CA VAL A 61 -0.18 -16.31 -11.33
C VAL A 61 -0.29 -17.75 -11.77
N GLY A 62 -1.11 -18.06 -12.76
CA GLY A 62 -1.15 -19.42 -13.33
C GLY A 62 -1.96 -20.42 -12.52
N VAL A 63 -2.86 -19.97 -11.63
CA VAL A 63 -3.74 -20.86 -10.85
C VAL A 63 -4.56 -21.72 -11.82
N GLY A 64 -4.60 -23.04 -11.57
CA GLY A 64 -5.18 -24.03 -12.51
C GLY A 64 -4.19 -24.58 -13.54
N TRP A 65 -2.91 -24.18 -13.47
CA TRP A 65 -1.85 -24.62 -14.38
C TRP A 65 -0.60 -25.12 -13.62
N HIS A 66 0.19 -26.00 -14.25
CA HIS A 66 1.36 -26.64 -13.61
C HIS A 66 2.51 -25.67 -13.27
N GLN A 67 2.41 -24.42 -13.70
CA GLN A 67 3.43 -23.38 -13.52
C GLN A 67 2.95 -22.25 -12.60
N ALA A 68 1.98 -22.51 -11.72
CA ALA A 68 1.42 -21.51 -10.82
C ALA A 68 2.49 -20.93 -9.88
N ARG A 69 2.66 -19.61 -9.84
CA ARG A 69 3.62 -18.92 -8.96
C ARG A 69 2.87 -18.05 -7.96
N TYR A 70 3.36 -18.03 -6.73
CA TYR A 70 2.77 -17.22 -5.66
C TYR A 70 3.79 -16.23 -5.14
N LEU A 71 3.35 -15.02 -4.82
CA LEU A 71 4.18 -13.96 -4.26
C LEU A 71 3.40 -13.31 -3.12
N VAL A 72 4.06 -13.11 -1.98
CA VAL A 72 3.53 -12.31 -0.88
C VAL A 72 4.57 -11.25 -0.54
N ASP A 73 4.17 -9.98 -0.66
CA ASP A 73 5.04 -8.82 -0.50
C ASP A 73 4.42 -7.77 0.43
N PRO A 74 4.96 -7.60 1.66
CA PRO A 74 4.80 -6.37 2.40
C PRO A 74 5.49 -5.19 1.71
N GLU A 75 4.77 -4.09 1.55
CA GLU A 75 5.24 -2.80 1.07
C GLU A 75 5.07 -1.76 2.19
N LEU A 76 6.15 -1.10 2.60
CA LEU A 76 6.11 0.05 3.50
C LEU A 76 6.46 1.30 2.71
N ARG A 77 5.59 2.32 2.76
CA ARG A 77 5.79 3.59 2.06
C ARG A 77 5.72 4.76 3.02
N TRP A 78 6.76 5.58 3.07
CA TRP A 78 6.79 6.80 3.89
C TRP A 78 7.06 8.03 3.04
N ARG A 79 6.39 9.12 3.37
CA ARG A 79 6.60 10.41 2.71
C ARG A 79 7.83 11.09 3.27
N VAL A 80 8.64 11.62 2.37
CA VAL A 80 9.83 12.42 2.66
C VAL A 80 9.73 13.79 1.96
N LEU A 81 10.52 14.77 2.41
CA LEU A 81 10.54 16.13 1.85
C LEU A 81 9.17 16.84 1.87
N GLY A 82 8.52 16.88 3.04
CA GLY A 82 7.24 17.60 3.21
C GLY A 82 6.08 17.03 2.40
N GLY A 83 6.13 15.73 2.06
CA GLY A 83 5.06 15.04 1.34
C GLY A 83 5.20 14.97 -0.17
N LYS A 84 6.26 15.57 -0.75
CA LYS A 84 6.49 15.64 -2.21
C LYS A 84 7.09 14.37 -2.80
N ARG A 85 7.94 13.69 -2.03
CA ARG A 85 8.56 12.41 -2.39
C ARG A 85 8.07 11.34 -1.43
N TYR A 86 8.19 10.09 -1.84
CA TYR A 86 8.02 8.95 -0.96
C TYR A 86 9.18 8.00 -1.18
N ALA A 87 9.62 7.37 -0.11
CA ALA A 87 10.45 6.18 -0.18
C ALA A 87 9.57 4.97 0.09
N THR A 88 9.91 3.88 -0.56
CA THR A 88 9.22 2.60 -0.46
C THR A 88 10.25 1.53 -0.14
N GLU A 89 9.91 0.66 0.79
CA GLU A 89 10.61 -0.58 1.06
C GLU A 89 9.66 -1.74 0.78
N MET A 90 10.15 -2.76 0.09
CA MET A 90 9.41 -3.98 -0.18
C MET A 90 10.32 -5.17 0.07
N GLY A 91 9.75 -6.24 0.58
CA GLY A 91 10.42 -7.53 0.64
C GLY A 91 9.38 -8.63 0.79
N GLY A 92 9.79 -9.87 0.66
CA GLY A 92 8.84 -10.96 0.79
C GLY A 92 9.34 -12.29 0.25
N ILE A 93 8.37 -13.18 0.09
CA ILE A 93 8.57 -14.59 -0.24
C ILE A 93 7.90 -14.85 -1.58
N GLN A 94 8.66 -15.40 -2.52
CA GLN A 94 8.17 -15.94 -3.78
C GLN A 94 8.21 -17.46 -3.76
N LEU A 95 7.13 -18.11 -4.19
CA LEU A 95 7.00 -19.56 -4.25
C LEU A 95 6.96 -20.00 -5.72
N PHE A 96 7.86 -20.92 -6.06
CA PHE A 96 7.97 -21.56 -7.36
C PHE A 96 7.54 -23.03 -7.26
N PRO A 97 6.68 -23.52 -8.14
CA PRO A 97 6.31 -24.92 -8.17
C PRO A 97 7.47 -25.76 -8.73
N GLU A 98 7.72 -26.91 -8.12
CA GLU A 98 8.65 -27.92 -8.62
C GLU A 98 7.88 -29.08 -9.29
N LEU A 99 8.59 -29.89 -10.07
CA LEU A 99 8.00 -30.99 -10.85
C LEU A 99 7.35 -32.07 -9.97
N ASP A 100 7.80 -32.21 -8.73
CA ASP A 100 7.27 -33.15 -7.73
C ASP A 100 6.11 -32.58 -6.91
N GLY A 101 5.66 -31.35 -7.22
CA GLY A 101 4.57 -30.66 -6.53
C GLY A 101 4.99 -29.92 -5.26
N THR A 102 6.28 -29.94 -4.89
CA THR A 102 6.79 -29.12 -3.79
C THR A 102 6.91 -27.65 -4.21
N LEU A 103 6.96 -26.74 -3.23
CA LEU A 103 7.15 -25.32 -3.46
C LEU A 103 8.55 -24.90 -3.01
N ARG A 104 9.35 -24.41 -3.94
CA ARG A 104 10.62 -23.76 -3.64
C ARG A 104 10.40 -22.29 -3.33
N THR A 105 10.90 -21.86 -2.17
CA THR A 105 10.87 -20.47 -1.74
C THR A 105 12.08 -19.70 -2.26
N ALA A 106 11.89 -18.44 -2.60
CA ALA A 106 12.94 -17.45 -2.81
C ALA A 106 12.58 -16.16 -2.07
N ASP A 107 13.54 -15.58 -1.36
CA ASP A 107 13.39 -14.29 -0.70
C ASP A 107 13.80 -13.14 -1.63
N PHE A 108 13.16 -11.99 -1.46
CA PHE A 108 13.58 -10.77 -2.14
C PHE A 108 13.43 -9.56 -1.23
N ALA A 109 14.22 -8.52 -1.53
CA ALA A 109 14.12 -7.22 -0.90
C ALA A 109 14.44 -6.14 -1.94
N SER A 110 13.75 -5.01 -1.84
CA SER A 110 13.98 -3.85 -2.71
C SER A 110 13.62 -2.56 -1.98
N VAL A 111 14.34 -1.49 -2.32
CA VAL A 111 14.07 -0.14 -1.84
C VAL A 111 13.94 0.78 -3.04
N GLY A 112 12.95 1.66 -3.02
CA GLY A 112 12.65 2.60 -4.09
C GLY A 112 12.33 3.99 -3.57
N MET A 113 12.36 4.97 -4.48
CA MET A 113 11.92 6.33 -4.21
C MET A 113 11.10 6.84 -5.40
N GLY A 114 9.98 7.50 -5.10
CA GLY A 114 9.09 8.08 -6.10
C GLY A 114 8.61 9.48 -5.72
N GLY A 115 7.96 10.15 -6.66
CA GLY A 115 7.25 11.40 -6.43
C GLY A 115 5.76 11.22 -6.72
N ASN A 116 4.90 11.97 -6.02
CA ASN A 116 3.49 12.04 -6.43
C ASN A 116 3.38 13.03 -7.59
N ASN A 117 3.07 12.53 -8.79
CA ASN A 117 2.60 13.36 -9.88
C ASN A 117 1.06 13.39 -9.83
N ALA A 118 0.50 13.90 -8.73
CA ALA A 118 -0.92 14.17 -8.62
C ALA A 118 -1.09 15.68 -8.82
N ARG A 119 -1.52 16.07 -10.02
CA ARG A 119 -1.98 17.42 -10.34
C ARG A 119 -3.47 17.52 -10.04
#